data_AF-A0A2R6KPG8-F1
#
_entry.id   AF-A0A2R6KPG8-F1
#
_cell.length_a   1.000
_cell.length_b   1.000
_cell.length_c   1.000
_cell.angle_alpha   90.00
_cell.angle_beta   90.00
_cell.angle_gamma   90.00
#
_symmetry.space_group_name_H-M   'P 1'
#
loop_
_entity.id
_entity.type
_entity.pdbx_description
1 polymer ?
#
loop_
_entity_poly.entity_id
_entity_poly.type
_entity_poly.pdbx_seq_one_letter_code
_entity_poly.pdbx_strand_id
1 'polypeptide(L)' 'MGVSAVLALGPLGSPPGILVTLVLLAVIILVGRFFLALAWRLVLIALAAIAVLWVLGVLGFSLGVL' A
#
# COMPACT_ATOMS: atom_id res chain seq x y z
N MET A 1 -7.63 14.33 40.25
CA MET A 1 -6.77 13.33 39.58
C MET A 1 -6.23 13.95 38.31
N GLY A 2 -5.12 14.69 38.42
CA GLY A 2 -4.52 15.38 37.28
C GLY A 2 -3.51 14.45 36.61
N VAL A 3 -3.87 13.88 35.46
CA VAL A 3 -2.85 13.32 34.56
C VAL A 3 -2.04 14.52 34.07
N SER A 4 -0.82 14.68 34.58
CA SER A 4 0.08 15.77 34.20
C SER A 4 0.14 15.84 32.67
N ALA A 5 -0.13 17.01 32.08
CA ALA A 5 -0.22 17.18 30.63
C ALA A 5 0.99 16.58 29.89
N VAL A 6 2.18 16.62 30.51
CA VAL A 6 3.45 16.01 30.05
C VAL A 6 3.42 14.49 29.91
N LEU A 7 2.52 13.78 30.60
CA LEU A 7 2.31 12.35 30.36
C LEU A 7 1.29 12.11 29.22
N ALA A 8 0.35 13.05 29.04
CA ALA A 8 -0.70 12.94 28.03
C ALA A 8 -0.20 13.20 26.59
N LEU A 9 0.80 14.06 26.42
CA LEU A 9 1.41 14.36 25.11
C LEU A 9 2.46 13.33 24.63
N GLY A 10 2.89 12.38 25.49
CA GLY A 10 3.88 11.36 25.14
C GLY A 10 5.14 11.91 24.42
N PRO A 11 5.72 11.17 23.45
CA PRO A 11 6.88 11.64 22.68
C PRO A 11 6.68 12.98 21.97
N LEU A 12 5.42 13.38 21.72
CA LEU A 12 5.07 14.61 21.00
C LEU A 12 5.26 15.88 21.84
N GLY A 13 5.51 15.75 23.15
CA GLY A 13 5.82 16.89 24.01
C GLY A 13 7.27 17.33 24.03
N SER A 14 8.13 16.67 23.27
CA SER A 14 9.54 17.00 23.18
C SER A 14 9.92 17.26 21.71
N PRO A 15 10.73 18.29 21.41
CA PRO A 15 11.18 18.55 20.04
C PRO A 15 11.82 17.32 19.35
N PRO A 16 12.65 16.51 20.02
CA PRO A 16 13.20 15.29 19.43
C PRO A 16 12.14 14.21 19.16
N GLY A 17 11.16 14.02 20.05
CA GLY A 17 10.15 12.98 19.88
C GLY A 17 9.15 13.26 18.76
N ILE A 18 8.91 14.55 18.44
CA ILE A 18 8.19 14.94 17.22
C ILE A 18 8.97 14.49 15.97
N LEU A 19 10.28 14.71 15.92
CA LEU A 19 11.09 14.28 14.76
C LEU A 19 11.07 12.76 14.60
N VAL A 20 11.23 12.01 15.69
CA VAL A 20 11.21 10.55 15.66
C VAL A 20 9.86 10.03 15.14
N THR A 21 8.74 10.57 15.64
CA THR A 21 7.41 10.15 15.20
C THR A 21 7.13 10.48 13.74
N LEU A 22 7.56 11.66 13.26
CA LEU A 22 7.43 12.03 11.85
C LEU A 22 8.26 11.14 10.93
N VAL A 23 9.50 10.80 11.31
CA VAL A 23 10.33 9.86 10.54
C VAL A 23 9.65 8.49 10.46
N LEU A 24 9.11 8.00 11.58
CA LEU A 24 8.42 6.72 11.65
C LEU A 24 7.17 6.70 10.75
N LEU A 25 6.38 7.77 10.79
CA LEU A 25 5.22 7.94 9.92
C LEU A 25 5.62 8.00 8.44
N ALA A 26 6.69 8.73 8.11
CA ALA A 26 7.21 8.83 6.75
C ALA A 26 7.64 7.44 6.22
N VAL A 27 8.30 6.63 7.06
CA VAL A 27 8.65 5.25 6.71
C VAL A 27 7.40 4.41 6.45
N ILE A 28 6.38 4.48 7.31
CA ILE A 28 5.13 3.74 7.13
C ILE A 28 4.44 4.13 5.82
N ILE A 29 4.34 5.44 5.54
CA ILE A 29 3.75 5.95 4.29
C ILE A 29 4.56 5.48 3.08
N LEU A 30 5.89 5.51 3.16
CA LEU A 30 6.77 5.07 2.08
C LEU A 30 6.58 3.57 1.78
N VAL A 31 6.49 2.76 2.82
CA VAL A 31 6.22 1.31 2.71
C VAL A 31 4.83 1.09 2.09
N GLY A 32 3.79 1.74 2.60
CA GLY A 32 2.44 1.65 2.06
C GLY A 32 2.37 2.10 0.59
N ARG A 33 3.12 3.15 0.23
CA ARG A 33 3.23 3.64 -1.15
C ARG A 33 3.86 2.62 -2.07
N PHE A 34 4.89 1.91 -1.61
CA PHE A 34 5.54 0.85 -2.38
C PHE A 34 4.56 -0.31 -2.66
N PHE A 35 3.84 -0.76 -1.64
CA PHE A 35 2.82 -1.80 -1.80
C PHE A 35 1.68 -1.35 -2.72
N LEU A 36 1.22 -0.11 -2.61
CA LEU A 36 0.17 0.41 -3.49
C LEU A 36 0.62 0.45 -4.96
N ALA A 37 1.85 0.88 -5.21
CA ALA A 37 2.43 0.86 -6.55
C ALA A 37 2.56 -0.56 -7.09
N LEU A 38 2.96 -1.52 -6.24
CA LEU A 38 3.06 -2.92 -6.61
C LEU A 38 1.68 -3.55 -6.89
N ALA A 39 0.71 -3.30 -6.02
CA ALA A 39 -0.67 -3.75 -6.20
C ALA A 39 -1.25 -3.23 -7.51
N TRP A 40 -1.07 -1.94 -7.79
CA TRP A 40 -1.51 -1.35 -9.04
C TRP A 40 -0.90 -2.04 -10.26
N ARG A 41 0.41 -2.34 -10.23
CA ARG A 41 1.07 -3.09 -11.31
C ARG A 41 0.47 -4.50 -11.48
N LEU A 42 0.22 -5.22 -10.40
CA LEU A 42 -0.42 -6.54 -10.45
C LEU A 42 -1.84 -6.47 -11.02
N VAL A 43 -2.61 -5.46 -10.64
CA VAL A 43 -3.96 -5.20 -11.18
C VAL A 43 -3.89 -4.97 -12.70
N LEU A 44 -2.95 -4.15 -13.17
CA LEU A 44 -2.77 -3.90 -14.60
C LEU A 44 -2.36 -5.17 -15.36
N ILE A 45 -1.48 -6.00 -14.79
CA ILE A 45 -1.08 -7.27 -15.40
C ILE A 45 -2.26 -8.23 -15.48
N ALA A 46 -3.04 -8.37 -14.40
CA ALA A 46 -4.23 -9.21 -14.39
C ALA A 46 -5.27 -8.73 -15.41
N LEU A 47 -5.50 -7.41 -15.48
CA LEU A 47 -6.40 -6.80 -16.46
C LEU A 47 -5.94 -7.09 -17.89
N ALA A 48 -4.64 -6.93 -18.18
CA ALA A 48 -4.07 -7.25 -19.48
C ALA A 48 -4.22 -8.74 -19.82
N ALA A 49 -3.96 -9.65 -18.87
CA ALA A 49 -4.15 -11.08 -19.06
C ALA A 49 -5.62 -11.42 -19.39
N ILE A 50 -6.57 -10.86 -18.63
CA ILE A 50 -8.00 -11.04 -18.88
C ILE A 50 -8.39 -10.52 -20.27
N ALA A 51 -7.90 -9.33 -20.65
CA ALA A 51 -8.16 -8.76 -21.96
C ALA A 51 -7.63 -9.66 -23.08
N VAL A 52 -6.41 -10.19 -22.95
CA VAL A 52 -5.81 -11.12 -23.92
C VAL A 52 -6.62 -12.42 -24.00
N LEU A 53 -6.97 -13.03 -22.86
CA LEU A 53 -7.78 -14.24 -22.83
C LEU A 53 -9.16 -14.02 -23.46
N TRP A 54 -9.77 -12.86 -23.24
CA TRP A 54 -11.04 -12.50 -23.86
C TRP A 54 -10.91 -12.43 -25.39
N VAL A 55 -9.88 -11.75 -25.91
CA VAL A 55 -9.61 -11.68 -27.35
C VAL A 55 -9.38 -13.08 -27.93
N LEU A 56 -8.58 -13.91 -27.27
CA LEU A 56 -8.32 -15.28 -27.69
C LEU A 56 -9.61 -16.11 -27.73
N GLY A 57 -10.47 -15.98 -26.72
CA GLY A 57 -11.77 -16.64 -26.69
C GLY A 57 -12.70 -16.19 -27.83
N VAL A 58 -12.73 -14.89 -28.13
CA VAL A 58 -13.49 -14.35 -29.28
C VAL A 58 -12.96 -14.87 -30.61
N LEU A 59 -11.65 -15.04 -30.73
CA LEU A 59 -11.00 -15.61 -31.91
C LEU A 59 -11.13 -17.15 -32.02
N GLY A 60 -11.78 -17.80 -31.05
CA GLY A 60 -12.01 -19.24 -31.05
C GLY A 60 -10.80 -20.07 -30.59
N PHE A 61 -9.79 -19.46 -30.00
CA PHE A 61 -8.68 -20.20 -29.38
C PHE A 61 -9.17 -20.84 -28.08
N SER A 62 -9.29 -22.18 -28.09
CA SER A 62 -9.51 -22.97 -26.88
C SER A 62 -8.16 -23.25 -26.22
N LEU A 63 -8.04 -22.93 -24.93
CA LEU A 63 -6.95 -23.46 -24.11
C LEU A 63 -7.21 -24.97 -24.01
N GLY A 64 -6.48 -25.79 -24.78
CA GLY A 64 -6.66 -27.25 -24.92
C GLY A 64 -6.40 -28.05 -23.63
N VAL A 65 -7.14 -27.72 -22.58
CA VAL A 65 -7.16 -28.35 -21.25
C VAL A 65 -8.44 -29.18 -21.06
N LEU A 66 -9.28 -29.27 -22.10
CA LEU A 66 -10.49 -30.10 -22.21
C LEU A 66 -10.40 -30.92 -23.50
#